data_AF-A0A480AA44-F1
#
_entry.id   AF-A0A480AA44-F1
#
_cell.length_a   1.000
_cell.length_b   1.000
_cell.length_c   1.000
_cell.angle_alpha   90.00
_cell.angle_beta   90.00
_cell.angle_gamma   90.00
#
_symmetry.space_group_name_H-M   'P 1'
#
loop_
_entity.id
_entity.type
_entity.pdbx_description
1 polymer ?
#
loop_
_entity_poly.entity_id
_entity_poly.type
_entity_poly.pdbx_seq_one_letter_code
_entity_poly.pdbx_strand_id
1 'polypeptide(L)' 'MLTYSQNPTLKNSLTSSLLFANVTEALGKVPIVRLNKIHPHCQHHHLYLKLESCNPGGSIKEKNAAYLVHEA' A
#
# COMPACT_ATOMS: atom_id res chain seq x y z
N MET A 1 -10.90 39.11 -26.45
CA MET A 1 -11.08 37.65 -26.61
C MET A 1 -9.73 37.06 -26.95
N LEU A 2 -8.99 36.60 -25.95
CA LEU A 2 -7.80 35.76 -26.10
C LEU A 2 -7.96 34.64 -25.08
N THR A 3 -7.98 33.43 -25.58
CA THR A 3 -8.39 32.20 -24.92
C THR A 3 -7.37 31.81 -23.84
N TYR A 4 -7.84 31.59 -22.61
CA TYR A 4 -7.05 30.95 -21.57
C TYR A 4 -6.82 29.49 -21.99
N SER A 5 -5.59 29.18 -22.37
CA SER A 5 -5.13 27.84 -22.76
C SER A 5 -4.91 27.00 -21.50
N GLN A 6 -5.54 25.82 -21.45
CA GLN A 6 -5.28 24.80 -20.43
C GLN A 6 -3.87 24.25 -20.62
N ASN A 7 -3.05 24.26 -19.56
CA ASN A 7 -1.99 23.27 -19.42
C ASN A 7 -1.68 23.04 -17.93
N PRO A 8 -2.38 22.11 -17.26
CA PRO A 8 -1.91 21.58 -15.99
C PRO A 8 -0.72 20.67 -16.32
N THR A 9 0.49 21.12 -16.03
CA THR A 9 1.65 20.23 -15.97
C THR A 9 1.44 19.28 -14.78
N LEU A 10 0.67 18.21 -15.03
CA LEU A 10 0.64 17.02 -14.21
C LEU A 10 2.09 16.52 -14.16
N LYS A 11 2.79 16.86 -13.08
CA LYS A 11 4.03 16.18 -12.72
C LYS A 11 3.64 14.73 -12.47
N ASN A 12 3.78 13.92 -13.51
CA ASN A 12 3.66 12.48 -13.46
C ASN A 12 4.82 11.99 -12.56
N SER A 13 4.60 12.02 -11.25
CA SER A 13 5.48 11.36 -10.30
C SER A 13 5.39 9.89 -10.65
N LEU A 14 6.47 9.37 -11.23
CA LEU A 14 6.60 8.03 -11.76
C LEU A 14 6.01 7.02 -10.79
N THR A 15 4.79 6.56 -11.05
CA THR A 15 4.29 5.33 -10.44
C THR A 15 5.14 4.21 -11.01
N SER A 16 6.26 3.90 -10.34
CA SER A 16 7.00 2.67 -10.58
C SER A 16 5.97 1.54 -10.56
N SER A 17 5.80 0.86 -11.70
CA SER A 17 4.90 -0.28 -11.79
C SER A 17 5.22 -1.24 -10.64
N LEU A 18 4.21 -1.67 -9.89
CA LEU A 18 4.34 -2.69 -8.85
C LEU A 18 4.49 -4.08 -9.50
N LEU A 19 5.45 -4.22 -10.42
CA LEU A 19 5.83 -5.47 -11.04
C LEU A 19 7.10 -5.95 -10.35
N PHE A 20 6.98 -7.07 -9.65
CA PHE A 20 8.06 -7.71 -8.92
C PHE A 20 8.58 -8.91 -9.71
N ALA A 21 9.87 -9.22 -9.59
CA ALA A 21 10.48 -10.33 -10.31
C ALA A 21 10.09 -11.69 -9.70
N ASN A 22 9.76 -11.71 -8.41
CA ASN A 22 9.31 -12.91 -7.68
C ASN A 22 8.35 -12.53 -6.54
N VAL A 23 7.71 -13.56 -5.96
CA VAL A 23 6.71 -13.40 -4.90
C VAL A 23 7.29 -12.80 -3.61
N THR A 24 8.56 -13.09 -3.29
CA THR A 24 9.20 -12.61 -2.07
C THR A 24 9.47 -11.10 -2.07
N GLU A 25 9.63 -10.48 -3.24
CA GLU A 25 9.76 -9.02 -3.36
C GLU A 25 8.46 -8.26 -3.05
N ALA A 26 7.31 -8.91 -3.24
CA ALA A 26 6.00 -8.36 -2.88
C ALA A 26 5.70 -8.48 -1.38
N LEU A 27 6.46 -9.28 -0.65
CA LEU A 27 6.25 -9.56 0.77
C LEU A 27 6.41 -8.28 1.60
N GLY A 28 5.41 -7.99 2.43
CA GLY A 28 5.36 -6.80 3.26
C GLY A 28 4.98 -5.51 2.54
N LYS A 29 4.78 -5.52 1.21
CA LYS A 29 4.24 -4.39 0.43
C LYS A 29 2.71 -4.31 0.56
N VAL A 30 2.25 -4.25 1.80
CA VAL A 30 0.82 -4.24 2.13
C VAL A 30 0.28 -2.82 2.31
N PRO A 31 -0.96 -2.54 1.90
CA PRO A 31 -1.56 -1.23 2.08
C PRO A 31 -1.85 -0.94 3.56
N ILE A 32 -1.72 0.34 3.91
CA ILE A 32 -2.28 0.91 5.15
C ILE A 32 -3.52 1.69 4.77
N VAL A 33 -4.66 1.34 5.38
CA VAL A 33 -5.97 1.89 5.03
C VAL A 33 -6.57 2.60 6.24
N ARG A 34 -7.11 3.81 6.03
CA ARG A 34 -7.84 4.56 7.06
C ARG A 34 -9.21 3.93 7.31
N LEU A 35 -9.53 3.68 8.57
CA LEU A 35 -10.84 3.23 9.01
C LEU A 35 -11.75 4.44 9.17
N ASN A 36 -12.79 4.53 8.33
CA ASN A 36 -13.68 5.70 8.29
C ASN A 36 -15.03 5.47 9.00
N LYS A 37 -15.54 4.23 9.01
CA LYS A 37 -16.95 3.96 9.36
C LYS A 37 -17.17 2.79 10.34
N ILE A 38 -16.11 2.12 10.79
CA ILE A 38 -16.25 0.90 11.61
C ILE A 38 -16.66 1.20 13.07
N HIS A 39 -16.35 2.39 13.57
CA HIS A 39 -16.66 2.81 14.94
C HIS A 39 -16.86 4.33 15.01
N PRO A 40 -17.71 4.88 15.90
CA PRO A 40 -17.87 6.32 16.08
C PRO A 40 -16.56 7.07 16.34
N HIS A 41 -15.62 6.45 17.04
CA HIS A 41 -14.28 7.03 17.25
C HIS A 41 -13.53 7.36 15.95
N CYS A 42 -13.83 6.72 14.82
CA CYS A 42 -13.25 7.08 13.51
C CYS A 42 -13.57 8.51 13.07
N GLN A 43 -14.61 9.15 13.64
CA GLN A 43 -14.99 10.54 13.34
C GLN A 43 -14.08 11.55 14.04
N HIS A 44 -13.52 11.18 15.21
CA HIS A 44 -12.70 12.06 16.04
C HIS A 44 -11.22 11.67 16.06
N HIS A 45 -10.89 10.44 15.66
CA HIS A 45 -9.54 9.90 15.69
C HIS A 45 -9.16 9.27 14.34
N HIS A 46 -7.87 9.36 14.02
CA HIS A 46 -7.31 8.73 12.83
C HIS A 46 -6.90 7.30 13.15
N LEU A 47 -7.78 6.36 12.81
CA LEU A 47 -7.52 4.93 12.96
C LEU A 47 -7.09 4.35 11.62
N TYR A 48 -6.02 3.55 11.63
CA TYR A 48 -5.46 2.92 10.45
C TYR A 48 -5.33 1.42 10.65
N LEU A 49 -5.55 0.68 9.58
CA LEU A 49 -5.37 -0.76 9.51
C LEU A 49 -4.24 -1.07 8.55
N LYS A 50 -3.26 -1.85 9.02
CA LYS A 50 -2.23 -2.45 8.17
C LYS A 50 -2.75 -3.80 7.66
N LEU A 51 -3.02 -3.90 6.36
CA LEU A 51 -3.69 -5.06 5.77
C LEU A 51 -2.70 -6.20 5.50
N GLU A 52 -2.22 -6.87 6.55
CA GLU A 52 -1.27 -7.99 6.44
C GLU A 52 -1.85 -9.23 5.74
N SER A 53 -3.18 -9.29 5.55
CA SER A 53 -3.82 -10.27 4.68
C SER A 53 -3.52 -10.06 3.19
N CYS A 54 -2.97 -8.91 2.80
CA CYS A 54 -2.56 -8.61 1.43
C CYS A 54 -1.11 -9.02 1.12
N ASN A 55 -0.41 -9.69 2.05
CA ASN A 55 0.81 -10.41 1.66
C ASN A 55 0.44 -11.55 0.68
N PRO A 56 1.34 -11.99 -0.21
CA PRO A 56 1.02 -12.98 -1.25
C PRO A 56 0.37 -14.28 -0.76
N GLY A 57 0.77 -14.78 0.41
CA GLY A 57 0.21 -15.98 1.06
C GLY A 57 -0.89 -15.67 2.06
N GLY A 58 -1.43 -14.46 2.05
CA GLY A 58 -2.69 -14.12 2.70
C GLY A 58 -2.60 -13.85 4.20
N SER A 59 -1.41 -13.84 4.81
CA SER A 59 -1.28 -13.55 6.23
C SER A 59 0.08 -12.96 6.62
N ILE A 60 0.15 -12.43 7.84
CA ILE A 60 1.38 -11.92 8.44
C ILE A 60 2.50 -12.98 8.59
N LYS A 61 2.13 -14.26 8.68
CA LYS A 61 3.07 -15.35 9.00
C LYS A 61 4.16 -15.52 7.94
N GLU A 62 3.89 -15.10 6.72
CA GLU A 62 4.84 -15.14 5.61
C GLU A 62 6.14 -14.37 5.90
N LYS A 63 6.07 -13.26 6.65
CA LYS A 63 7.28 -12.49 7.01
C LYS A 63 8.22 -13.29 7.89
N ASN A 64 7.65 -14.02 8.85
CA ASN A 64 8.43 -14.88 9.73
C ASN A 64 8.98 -16.07 8.94
N ALA A 65 8.21 -16.66 8.02
CA ALA A 65 8.68 -17.74 7.18
C ALA A 65 9.86 -17.30 6.30
N ALA A 66 9.77 -16.14 5.65
CA ALA A 66 10.85 -15.58 4.83
C ALA A 66 12.11 -15.31 5.65
N TYR A 67 11.96 -14.74 6.86
CA TYR A 67 13.08 -14.52 7.77
C TYR A 67 13.74 -15.85 8.19
N LEU A 68 12.94 -16.84 8.62
CA LEU A 68 13.47 -18.13 9.05
C LEU A 68 14.20 -18.88 7.94
N VAL A 69 13.72 -18.80 6.69
CA VAL A 69 14.37 -19.45 5.54
C VAL A 69 15.66 -18.72 5.14
N HIS A 70 15.71 -17.39 5.23
CA HIS A 70 16.90 -16.62 4.87
C HIS A 70 18.02 -16.73 5.91
N GLU A 71 17.67 -16.86 7.19
CA GLU A 71 18.63 -16.97 8.30
C GLU A 71 19.01 -18.42 8.65
N ALA A 72 18.50 -19.42 7.91
CA ALA A 72 18.86 -20.83 8.05
C ALA A 72 20.11 -21.18 7.24
#